data_AF-T0QRF3-F1
#
_entry.id   AF-T0QRF3-F1
#
_cell.length_a   1.000
_cell.length_b   1.000
_cell.length_c   1.000
_cell.angle_alpha   90.00
_cell.angle_beta   90.00
_cell.angle_gamma   90.00
#
_symmetry.space_group_name_H-M   'P 1'
#
loop_
_entity.id
_entity.type
_entity.pdbx_description
1 polymer ?
#
loop_
_entity_poly.entity_id
_entity_poly.type
_entity_poly.pdbx_seq_one_letter_code
_entity_poly.pdbx_strand_id
1 'polypeptide(L)'
;MRKRLTIQLSRFLPLMSQATSTTTATTECFFNGCTNSVMHGSWKCEFHKNRAKCTGSSTCHNQVFARNLCVRHGGKKPCIHSGCTGNARIGNYCSRHGASTSKKMCTEEGCTKVAHARQKCVRHGGGRRCRIEACEAHARNGGFCFRHSRLQAAGFSLKERIDMTPPTTPPPTTKAAQTFMSLMPVIKDEATPVMPSYEWKPMMDVTESDEMLMEIFLGKPTPMHTFELHDDVFSHEAFFDPMMSLVDIDGIPVGTWI
;
A
#
# COMPACT_ATOMS: atom_id res chain seq x y z
N MET A 1 82.46 49.78 -9.09
CA MET A 1 82.42 49.37 -7.66
C MET A 1 81.04 49.62 -7.06
N ARG A 2 80.03 48.77 -7.31
CA ARG A 2 78.82 48.65 -6.46
C ARG A 2 78.34 47.20 -6.51
N LYS A 3 78.11 46.63 -5.34
CA LYS A 3 78.19 45.20 -5.00
C LYS A 3 76.87 44.50 -5.38
N ARG A 4 76.98 43.31 -5.99
CA ARG A 4 75.87 42.42 -6.33
C ARG A 4 75.41 41.74 -5.02
N LEU A 5 74.28 42.18 -4.45
CA LEU A 5 73.67 41.50 -3.31
C LEU A 5 72.89 40.29 -3.83
N THR A 6 73.38 39.09 -3.53
CA THR A 6 72.66 37.83 -3.72
C THR A 6 71.73 37.62 -2.53
N ILE A 7 70.42 37.73 -2.76
CA ILE A 7 69.40 37.38 -1.76
C ILE A 7 69.20 35.86 -1.83
N GLN A 8 69.58 35.16 -0.75
CA GLN A 8 69.29 33.75 -0.54
C GLN A 8 67.79 33.57 -0.29
N LEU A 9 67.08 32.98 -1.25
CA LEU A 9 65.70 32.51 -1.07
C LEU A 9 65.74 31.18 -0.30
N SER A 10 65.60 31.24 1.01
CA SER A 10 65.34 30.06 1.83
C SER A 10 63.96 29.50 1.49
N ARG A 11 63.94 28.32 0.86
CA ARG A 11 62.75 27.49 0.65
C ARG A 11 62.09 27.18 1.99
N PHE A 12 61.00 27.88 2.30
CA PHE A 12 60.02 27.40 3.28
C PHE A 12 59.12 26.38 2.58
N LEU A 13 59.35 25.08 2.84
CA LEU A 13 58.37 24.05 2.49
C LEU A 13 57.13 24.23 3.38
N PRO A 14 55.90 24.28 2.83
CA PRO A 14 54.72 24.28 3.65
C PRO A 14 54.56 22.88 4.26
N LEU A 15 54.48 22.81 5.59
CA LEU A 15 54.08 21.62 6.33
C LEU A 15 52.63 21.30 5.94
N MET A 16 52.44 20.37 5.00
CA MET A 16 51.14 19.81 4.68
C MET A 16 50.67 19.02 5.90
N SER A 17 49.90 19.69 6.77
CA SER A 17 49.15 19.03 7.83
C SER A 17 48.11 18.14 7.15
N GLN A 18 48.44 16.87 6.99
CA GLN A 18 47.52 15.85 6.52
C GLN A 18 46.44 15.67 7.59
N ALA A 19 45.33 16.39 7.42
CA ALA A 19 44.11 16.08 8.13
C ALA A 19 43.62 14.73 7.60
N THR A 20 43.91 13.66 8.35
CA THR A 20 43.26 12.37 8.16
C THR A 20 41.80 12.54 8.57
N SER A 21 40.97 12.94 7.61
CA SER A 21 39.52 12.89 7.73
C SER A 21 39.13 11.42 7.88
N THR A 22 39.01 10.95 9.13
CA THR A 22 38.37 9.71 9.51
C THR A 22 36.92 9.75 9.04
N THR A 23 36.71 9.31 7.81
CA THR A 23 35.38 9.19 7.21
C THR A 23 34.77 7.93 7.81
N THR A 24 33.97 8.08 8.86
CA THR A 24 33.12 7.01 9.37
C THR A 24 32.27 6.51 8.21
N ALA A 25 32.57 5.31 7.70
CA ALA A 25 31.79 4.70 6.63
C ALA A 25 30.36 4.46 7.16
N THR A 26 29.41 5.23 6.64
CA THR A 26 28.00 5.09 7.00
C THR A 26 27.52 3.70 6.61
N THR A 27 27.09 2.90 7.58
CA THR A 27 26.54 1.56 7.36
C THR A 27 25.13 1.59 6.77
N GLU A 28 24.45 2.73 6.82
CA GLU A 28 23.08 2.94 6.36
C GLU A 28 22.98 3.65 5.01
N CYS A 29 21.94 3.32 4.25
CA CYS A 29 21.68 3.91 2.95
C CYS A 29 21.62 5.45 3.03
N PHE A 30 22.27 6.13 2.09
CA PHE A 30 22.26 7.59 1.98
C PHE A 30 20.87 8.24 1.85
N PHE A 31 19.83 7.52 1.42
CA PHE A 31 18.54 8.15 1.17
C PHE A 31 17.79 8.42 2.47
N ASN A 32 17.22 9.63 2.59
CA ASN A 32 16.53 10.08 3.79
C ASN A 32 15.42 9.10 4.22
N GLY A 33 15.47 8.66 5.47
CA GLY A 33 14.49 7.72 6.05
C GLY A 33 14.67 6.25 5.65
N CYS A 34 15.78 5.89 5.02
CA CYS A 34 16.09 4.50 4.67
C CYS A 34 17.06 3.89 5.69
N THR A 35 16.62 2.87 6.42
CA THR A 35 17.43 2.13 7.41
C THR A 35 18.13 0.91 6.83
N ASN A 36 18.00 0.67 5.51
CA ASN A 36 18.61 -0.49 4.88
C ASN A 36 20.12 -0.32 4.80
N SER A 37 20.86 -1.41 5.02
CA SER A 37 22.31 -1.42 4.93
C SER A 37 22.82 -1.09 3.53
N VAL A 38 23.95 -0.41 3.48
CA VAL A 38 24.65 -0.06 2.23
C VAL A 38 25.24 -1.30 1.57
N MET A 39 25.14 -1.39 0.25
CA MET A 39 25.85 -2.44 -0.50
C MET A 39 27.36 -2.20 -0.47
N HIS A 40 28.16 -3.26 -0.45
CA HIS A 40 29.62 -3.18 -0.48
C HIS A 40 30.13 -2.27 -1.62
N GLY A 41 31.00 -1.32 -1.30
CA GLY A 41 31.55 -0.36 -2.26
C GLY A 41 30.54 0.67 -2.81
N SER A 42 29.32 0.69 -2.30
CA SER A 42 28.29 1.66 -2.66
C SER A 42 27.99 2.61 -1.50
N TRP A 43 27.08 3.56 -1.73
CA TRP A 43 26.54 4.48 -0.71
C TRP A 43 25.02 4.29 -0.55
N LYS A 44 24.46 3.26 -1.19
CA LYS A 44 23.03 2.97 -1.28
C LYS A 44 22.79 1.48 -1.03
N CYS A 45 21.58 1.16 -0.58
CA CYS A 45 21.12 -0.22 -0.42
C CYS A 45 20.67 -0.84 -1.75
N GLU A 46 20.42 -2.14 -1.74
CA GLU A 46 19.91 -2.92 -2.88
C GLU A 46 18.60 -2.34 -3.44
N PHE A 47 17.65 -1.97 -2.57
CA PHE A 47 16.37 -1.37 -2.97
C PHE A 47 16.54 -0.04 -3.72
N HIS A 48 17.60 0.70 -3.42
CA HIS A 48 17.89 2.00 -4.02
C HIS A 48 18.99 1.94 -5.08
N LYS A 49 19.42 0.76 -5.55
CA LYS A 49 20.53 0.63 -6.51
C LYS A 49 20.35 1.43 -7.80
N ASN A 50 19.12 1.64 -8.25
CA ASN A 50 18.80 2.39 -9.46
C ASN A 50 18.31 3.82 -9.19
N ARG A 51 18.43 4.32 -7.95
CA ARG A 51 18.00 5.66 -7.56
C ARG A 51 19.19 6.60 -7.51
N ALA A 52 19.05 7.78 -8.12
CA ALA A 52 20.06 8.83 -8.10
C ALA A 52 19.84 9.79 -6.92
N LYS A 53 20.92 10.35 -6.37
CA LYS A 53 20.87 11.43 -5.37
C LYS A 53 20.62 12.77 -6.04
N CYS A 54 19.86 13.62 -5.37
CA CYS A 54 19.59 14.98 -5.85
C CYS A 54 20.87 15.82 -5.92
N THR A 55 21.05 16.55 -7.02
CA THR A 55 22.20 17.44 -7.26
C THR A 55 21.96 18.89 -6.83
N GLY A 56 20.79 19.20 -6.26
CA GLY A 56 20.43 20.57 -5.87
C GLY A 56 21.17 21.09 -4.63
N SER A 57 21.76 20.21 -3.84
CA SER A 57 22.68 20.53 -2.75
C SER A 57 23.53 19.30 -2.44
N SER A 58 24.79 19.50 -2.04
CA SER A 58 25.70 18.42 -1.62
C SER A 58 25.21 17.66 -0.39
N THR A 59 24.41 18.31 0.47
CA THR A 59 23.82 17.72 1.69
C THR A 59 22.43 17.14 1.46
N CYS A 60 21.97 17.04 0.21
CA CYS A 60 20.65 16.51 -0.10
C CYS A 60 20.64 14.99 -0.13
N HIS A 61 19.94 14.41 0.83
CA HIS A 61 19.73 12.96 0.94
C HIS A 61 18.46 12.49 0.21
N ASN A 62 17.84 13.34 -0.62
CA ASN A 62 16.61 12.99 -1.35
C ASN A 62 16.91 12.36 -2.71
N GLN A 63 16.01 11.47 -3.13
CA GLN A 63 16.01 10.87 -4.46
C GLN A 63 15.67 11.90 -5.55
N VAL A 64 16.25 11.73 -6.72
CA VAL A 64 15.88 12.50 -7.92
C VAL A 64 14.44 12.20 -8.31
N PHE A 65 13.68 13.27 -8.56
CA PHE A 65 12.36 13.17 -9.18
C PHE A 65 12.45 13.38 -10.70
N ALA A 66 13.08 14.48 -11.12
CA ALA A 66 13.34 14.80 -12.53
C ALA A 66 14.49 15.81 -12.63
N ARG A 67 15.16 15.87 -13.79
CA ARG A 67 16.26 16.82 -14.06
C ARG A 67 17.36 16.80 -12.98
N ASN A 68 17.68 15.61 -12.44
CA ASN A 68 18.63 15.42 -11.33
C ASN A 68 18.27 16.13 -10.01
N LEU A 69 17.04 16.65 -9.89
CA LEU A 69 16.56 17.37 -8.72
C LEU A 69 15.43 16.61 -8.02
N CYS A 70 15.42 16.66 -6.69
CA CYS A 70 14.28 16.21 -5.89
C CYS A 70 13.16 17.26 -5.94
N VAL A 71 11.97 16.92 -5.44
CA VAL A 71 10.81 17.84 -5.43
C VAL A 71 11.15 19.17 -4.73
N ARG A 72 11.86 19.13 -3.60
CA ARG A 72 12.23 20.32 -2.83
C ARG A 72 13.24 21.22 -3.55
N HIS A 73 14.16 20.63 -4.31
CA HIS A 73 15.15 21.37 -5.10
C HIS A 73 14.66 21.65 -6.53
N GLY A 74 13.35 21.67 -6.74
CA GLY A 74 12.76 22.11 -8.00
C GLY A 74 12.60 21.01 -9.06
N GLY A 75 12.69 19.73 -8.72
CA GLY A 75 12.40 18.61 -9.63
C GLY A 75 10.95 18.63 -10.13
N LYS A 76 10.02 19.21 -9.37
CA LYS A 76 8.62 19.41 -9.77
C LYS A 76 8.34 20.90 -9.99
N LYS A 77 7.57 21.24 -11.03
CA LYS A 77 7.17 22.63 -11.30
C LYS A 77 6.24 23.15 -10.18
N PRO A 78 6.42 24.40 -9.71
CA PRO A 78 5.48 25.03 -8.79
C PRO A 78 4.16 25.35 -9.51
N CYS A 79 3.11 25.55 -8.72
CA CYS A 79 1.83 26.07 -9.20
C CYS A 79 1.98 27.54 -9.60
N ILE A 80 1.51 27.92 -10.78
CA ILE A 80 1.60 29.31 -11.28
C ILE A 80 0.66 30.29 -10.56
N HIS A 81 -0.42 29.79 -9.94
CA HIS A 81 -1.36 30.63 -9.20
C HIS A 81 -0.65 31.50 -8.14
N SER A 82 -0.96 32.80 -8.14
CA SER A 82 -0.36 33.81 -7.26
C SER A 82 -0.46 33.40 -5.78
N GLY A 83 0.66 33.43 -5.07
CA GLY A 83 0.72 33.08 -3.64
C GLY A 83 0.59 31.58 -3.34
N CYS A 84 0.55 30.70 -4.34
CA CYS A 84 0.49 29.26 -4.10
C CYS A 84 1.89 28.65 -3.92
N THR A 85 2.14 28.05 -2.75
CA THR A 85 3.35 27.27 -2.46
C THR A 85 3.26 25.80 -2.91
N GLY A 86 2.13 25.41 -3.49
CA GLY A 86 1.88 24.05 -3.94
C GLY A 86 2.59 23.72 -5.25
N ASN A 87 2.85 22.44 -5.47
CA ASN A 87 3.41 21.98 -6.74
C ASN A 87 2.34 21.68 -7.78
N ALA A 88 2.67 21.88 -9.07
CA ALA A 88 1.80 21.56 -10.18
C ALA A 88 1.52 20.05 -10.28
N ARG A 89 0.26 19.73 -10.58
CA ARG A 89 -0.27 18.38 -10.79
C ARG A 89 -1.01 18.25 -12.12
N ILE A 90 -1.76 19.29 -12.52
CA ILE A 90 -2.57 19.31 -13.74
C ILE A 90 -2.17 20.56 -14.52
N GLY A 91 -1.56 20.36 -15.69
CA GLY A 91 -0.94 21.45 -16.45
C GLY A 91 0.08 22.22 -15.61
N ASN A 92 -0.13 23.52 -15.45
CA ASN A 92 0.76 24.40 -14.67
C ASN A 92 0.27 24.70 -13.24
N TYR A 93 -0.74 23.98 -12.76
CA TYR A 93 -1.40 24.30 -11.50
C TYR A 93 -1.48 23.10 -10.56
N CYS A 94 -1.55 23.36 -9.26
CA CYS A 94 -1.75 22.32 -8.25
C CYS A 94 -3.18 21.74 -8.33
N SER A 95 -3.49 20.69 -7.57
CA SER A 95 -4.84 20.09 -7.58
C SER A 95 -5.96 21.02 -7.12
N ARG A 96 -5.65 22.13 -6.43
CA ARG A 96 -6.62 23.15 -6.02
C ARG A 96 -6.86 24.23 -7.08
N HIS A 97 -5.85 24.54 -7.88
CA HIS A 97 -5.86 25.65 -8.83
C HIS A 97 -5.88 25.19 -10.30
N GLY A 98 -5.57 23.92 -10.55
CA GLY A 98 -5.70 23.33 -11.87
C GLY A 98 -7.16 23.26 -12.23
N ALA A 99 -7.45 23.42 -13.52
CA ALA A 99 -8.78 23.21 -14.05
C ALA A 99 -9.31 21.93 -13.42
N SER A 100 -10.33 22.08 -12.57
CA SER A 100 -11.02 20.92 -12.05
C SER A 100 -11.45 20.16 -13.30
N THR A 101 -11.10 18.88 -13.41
CA THR A 101 -11.79 18.03 -14.37
C THR A 101 -13.24 18.14 -13.95
N SER A 102 -14.01 19.01 -14.63
CA SER A 102 -15.39 19.31 -14.28
C SER A 102 -16.07 17.96 -14.21
N LYS A 103 -16.37 17.51 -12.99
CA LYS A 103 -16.85 16.16 -12.78
C LYS A 103 -18.14 16.09 -13.57
N LYS A 104 -18.15 15.30 -14.65
CA LYS A 104 -19.31 15.24 -15.53
C LYS A 104 -20.50 14.79 -14.70
N MET A 105 -21.66 15.40 -14.89
CA MET A 105 -22.87 15.00 -14.17
C MET A 105 -23.47 13.77 -14.83
N CYS A 106 -24.31 13.05 -14.08
CA CYS A 106 -25.08 11.95 -14.62
C CYS A 106 -26.02 12.44 -15.71
N THR A 107 -26.03 11.80 -16.88
CA THR A 107 -26.92 12.13 -18.02
C THR A 107 -28.38 11.72 -17.81
N GLU A 108 -28.75 11.22 -16.62
CA GLU A 108 -30.13 10.81 -16.35
C GLU A 108 -30.94 12.03 -15.92
N GLU A 109 -32.12 12.20 -16.50
CA GLU A 109 -33.02 13.32 -16.24
C GLU A 109 -33.29 13.50 -14.73
N GLY A 110 -33.12 14.71 -14.22
CA GLY A 110 -33.29 15.04 -12.81
C GLY A 110 -32.17 14.52 -11.87
N CYS A 111 -31.08 13.94 -12.39
CA CYS A 111 -29.98 13.46 -11.56
C CYS A 111 -28.86 14.50 -11.36
N THR A 112 -28.71 15.01 -10.14
CA THR A 112 -27.62 15.93 -9.77
C THR A 112 -26.33 15.23 -9.32
N LYS A 113 -26.28 13.89 -9.40
CA LYS A 113 -25.11 13.12 -8.96
C LYS A 113 -24.02 13.15 -10.03
N VAL A 114 -22.77 13.17 -9.59
CA VAL A 114 -21.59 13.06 -10.45
C VAL A 114 -21.55 11.70 -11.15
N ALA A 115 -21.21 11.72 -12.44
CA ALA A 115 -20.92 10.52 -13.22
C ALA A 115 -19.58 9.91 -12.81
N HIS A 116 -19.58 8.60 -12.62
CA HIS A 116 -18.38 7.82 -12.31
C HIS A 116 -17.80 7.13 -13.55
N ALA A 117 -18.67 6.54 -14.37
CA ALA A 117 -18.32 5.93 -15.65
C ALA A 117 -19.52 6.02 -16.59
N ARG A 118 -19.28 5.95 -17.90
CA ARG A 118 -20.34 5.94 -18.93
C ARG A 118 -21.32 7.13 -18.83
N GLN A 119 -20.84 8.29 -18.35
CA GLN A 119 -21.68 9.47 -18.04
C GLN A 119 -22.84 9.22 -17.07
N LYS A 120 -22.78 8.14 -16.27
CA LYS A 120 -23.79 7.81 -15.27
C LYS A 120 -23.20 7.77 -13.87
N CYS A 121 -24.01 8.09 -12.86
CA CYS A 121 -23.62 7.93 -11.45
C CYS A 121 -23.68 6.44 -11.04
N VAL A 122 -23.13 6.06 -9.89
CA VAL A 122 -23.12 4.65 -9.42
C VAL A 122 -24.51 4.01 -9.41
N ARG A 123 -25.55 4.77 -9.03
CA ARG A 123 -26.94 4.30 -8.98
C ARG A 123 -27.54 4.08 -10.36
N HIS A 124 -27.14 4.88 -11.35
CA HIS A 124 -27.65 4.82 -12.72
C HIS A 124 -26.77 3.97 -13.65
N GLY A 125 -25.86 3.16 -13.10
CA GLY A 125 -25.03 2.26 -13.92
C GLY A 125 -23.61 2.76 -14.17
N GLY A 126 -23.17 3.85 -13.52
CA GLY A 126 -21.77 4.26 -13.51
C GLY A 126 -20.86 3.37 -12.66
N GLY A 127 -21.44 2.50 -11.83
CA GLY A 127 -20.72 1.49 -11.06
C GLY A 127 -20.58 0.18 -11.83
N ARG A 128 -19.54 -0.60 -11.51
CA ARG A 128 -19.44 -2.00 -11.93
C ARG A 128 -20.13 -2.89 -10.89
N ARG A 129 -20.78 -3.96 -11.33
CA ARG A 129 -21.31 -5.00 -10.43
C ARG A 129 -20.18 -5.89 -9.97
N CYS A 130 -20.37 -6.60 -8.85
CA CYS A 130 -19.48 -7.66 -8.43
C CYS A 130 -19.27 -8.70 -9.58
N ARG A 131 -18.19 -9.46 -9.61
CA ARG A 131 -18.07 -10.55 -10.59
C ARG A 131 -18.82 -11.79 -10.17
N ILE A 132 -19.02 -12.03 -8.88
CA ILE A 132 -19.75 -13.23 -8.41
C ILE A 132 -21.18 -13.28 -8.93
N GLU A 133 -21.58 -14.45 -9.45
CA GLU A 133 -22.94 -14.75 -9.87
C GLU A 133 -23.96 -14.45 -8.76
N ALA A 134 -25.18 -14.05 -9.14
CA ALA A 134 -26.25 -13.62 -8.24
C ALA A 134 -25.92 -12.48 -7.25
N CYS A 135 -24.70 -11.91 -7.26
CA CYS A 135 -24.36 -10.85 -6.32
C CYS A 135 -24.86 -9.49 -6.82
N GLU A 136 -25.78 -8.87 -6.11
CA GLU A 136 -26.27 -7.54 -6.48
C GLU A 136 -25.53 -6.37 -5.82
N ALA A 137 -24.31 -6.57 -5.37
CA ALA A 137 -23.48 -5.50 -4.84
C ALA A 137 -22.58 -4.87 -5.93
N HIS A 138 -22.19 -3.61 -5.73
CA HIS A 138 -21.19 -2.95 -6.57
C HIS A 138 -19.78 -3.43 -6.24
N ALA A 139 -18.96 -3.58 -7.28
CA ALA A 139 -17.56 -3.87 -7.13
C ALA A 139 -16.82 -2.67 -6.51
N ARG A 140 -15.93 -2.95 -5.56
CA ARG A 140 -15.08 -1.98 -4.87
C ARG A 140 -13.62 -2.17 -5.20
N ASN A 141 -13.16 -3.42 -5.28
CA ASN A 141 -11.78 -3.76 -5.60
C ASN A 141 -11.72 -5.01 -6.46
N GLY A 142 -10.84 -5.05 -7.48
CA GLY A 142 -10.60 -6.23 -8.31
C GLY A 142 -11.82 -6.79 -9.07
N GLY A 143 -12.92 -6.04 -9.20
CA GLY A 143 -14.17 -6.54 -9.77
C GLY A 143 -15.12 -7.19 -8.75
N PHE A 144 -14.76 -7.24 -7.46
CA PHE A 144 -15.58 -7.84 -6.40
C PHE A 144 -16.13 -6.78 -5.45
N CYS A 145 -17.31 -7.05 -4.86
CA CYS A 145 -17.82 -6.23 -3.75
C CYS A 145 -16.97 -6.44 -2.48
N PHE A 146 -17.16 -5.61 -1.46
CA PHE A 146 -16.33 -5.68 -0.24
C PHE A 146 -16.31 -7.08 0.41
N ARG A 147 -17.48 -7.76 0.46
CA ARG A 147 -17.59 -9.14 0.96
C ARG A 147 -16.80 -10.11 0.10
N HIS A 148 -17.05 -10.10 -1.22
CA HIS A 148 -16.44 -11.06 -2.13
C HIS A 148 -14.95 -10.77 -2.40
N SER A 149 -14.48 -9.53 -2.27
CA SER A 149 -13.05 -9.23 -2.34
C SER A 149 -12.29 -9.83 -1.16
N ARG A 150 -12.92 -9.90 0.02
CA ARG A 150 -12.33 -10.55 1.20
C ARG A 150 -12.29 -12.08 1.04
N LEU A 151 -13.37 -12.68 0.53
CA LEU A 151 -13.40 -14.10 0.25
C LEU A 151 -12.40 -14.50 -0.84
N GLN A 152 -12.28 -13.70 -1.91
CA GLN A 152 -11.29 -13.90 -2.95
C GLN A 152 -9.85 -13.81 -2.39
N ALA A 153 -9.58 -12.82 -1.54
CA ALA A 153 -8.28 -12.67 -0.89
C ALA A 153 -7.96 -13.82 0.09
N ALA A 154 -8.98 -14.44 0.66
CA ALA A 154 -8.86 -15.62 1.51
C ALA A 154 -8.82 -16.95 0.72
N GLY A 155 -8.74 -16.90 -0.62
CA GLY A 155 -8.58 -18.09 -1.46
C GLY A 155 -9.87 -18.84 -1.80
N PHE A 156 -11.05 -18.33 -1.44
CA PHE A 156 -12.31 -18.95 -1.84
C PHE A 156 -12.60 -18.72 -3.32
N SER A 157 -12.74 -19.81 -4.09
CA SER A 157 -13.17 -19.75 -5.49
C SER A 157 -14.69 -19.64 -5.55
N LEU A 158 -15.19 -18.49 -6.01
CA LEU A 158 -16.61 -18.22 -6.17
C LEU A 158 -16.95 -18.12 -7.65
N LYS A 159 -18.10 -18.66 -8.06
CA LYS A 159 -18.52 -18.66 -9.47
C LYS A 159 -18.69 -17.22 -9.99
N GLU A 160 -17.87 -16.85 -10.98
CA GLU A 160 -17.91 -15.55 -11.63
C GLU A 160 -18.93 -15.50 -12.78
N ARG A 161 -19.56 -14.34 -12.96
CA ARG A 161 -20.40 -14.00 -14.10
C ARG A 161 -19.54 -14.01 -15.35
N ILE A 162 -20.02 -14.73 -16.37
CA ILE A 162 -19.36 -14.87 -17.67
C ILE A 162 -19.59 -13.59 -18.51
N ASP A 163 -20.73 -12.92 -18.31
CA ASP A 163 -21.05 -11.66 -18.97
C ASP A 163 -20.49 -10.44 -18.23
N MET A 164 -19.44 -9.85 -18.80
CA MET A 164 -18.84 -8.59 -18.35
C MET A 164 -19.63 -7.36 -18.81
N THR A 165 -20.74 -7.54 -19.54
CA THR A 165 -21.64 -6.47 -19.95
C THR A 165 -22.40 -5.95 -18.73
N PRO A 166 -22.26 -4.66 -18.38
CA PRO A 166 -23.01 -4.11 -17.27
C PRO A 166 -24.51 -4.10 -17.63
N PRO A 167 -25.41 -4.58 -16.77
CA PRO A 167 -26.84 -4.46 -17.02
C PRO A 167 -27.19 -2.98 -17.20
N THR A 168 -27.71 -2.64 -18.39
CA THR A 168 -28.21 -1.31 -18.75
C THR A 168 -29.48 -0.96 -17.99
N THR A 169 -30.11 -1.97 -17.36
CA THR A 169 -31.30 -1.83 -16.55
C THR A 169 -30.96 -1.20 -15.19
N PRO A 170 -31.53 -0.03 -14.86
CA PRO A 170 -31.49 0.45 -13.49
C PRO A 170 -32.16 -0.59 -12.58
N PRO A 171 -31.76 -0.70 -11.30
CA PRO A 171 -32.55 -1.49 -10.34
C PRO A 171 -34.00 -0.99 -10.39
N PRO A 172 -35.01 -1.89 -10.31
CA PRO A 172 -36.40 -1.46 -10.28
C PRO A 172 -36.56 -0.46 -9.14
N THR A 173 -36.74 0.81 -9.48
CA THR A 173 -37.13 1.81 -8.51
C THR A 173 -38.49 1.39 -7.98
N THR A 174 -38.66 1.39 -6.66
CA THR A 174 -39.85 1.00 -5.90
C THR A 174 -41.15 1.73 -6.27
N LYS A 175 -41.15 2.58 -7.32
CA LYS A 175 -42.35 3.25 -7.84
C LYS A 175 -43.23 2.37 -8.73
N ALA A 176 -42.77 1.21 -9.21
CA ALA A 176 -43.58 0.34 -10.08
C ALA A 176 -44.50 -0.65 -9.32
N ALA A 177 -44.53 -0.62 -7.98
CA ALA A 177 -45.41 -1.49 -7.20
C ALA A 177 -46.89 -1.04 -7.20
N GLN A 178 -47.19 0.19 -7.63
CA GLN A 178 -48.54 0.74 -7.56
C GLN A 178 -49.48 0.23 -8.67
N THR A 179 -48.96 -0.34 -9.75
CA THR A 179 -49.80 -0.79 -10.89
C THR A 179 -50.11 -2.28 -10.86
N PHE A 180 -49.38 -3.09 -10.09
CA PHE A 180 -49.60 -4.55 -10.05
C PHE A 180 -50.72 -4.98 -9.08
N MET A 181 -51.09 -4.14 -8.10
CA MET A 181 -52.18 -4.48 -7.17
C MET A 181 -53.58 -4.28 -7.75
N SER A 182 -53.71 -3.67 -8.94
CA SER A 182 -55.02 -3.36 -9.54
C SER A 182 -55.52 -4.40 -10.55
N LEU A 183 -54.79 -5.50 -10.77
CA LEU A 183 -55.08 -6.51 -11.79
C LEU A 183 -55.17 -7.95 -11.25
N MET A 184 -55.21 -8.15 -9.93
CA MET A 184 -55.52 -9.47 -9.37
C MET A 184 -57.04 -9.71 -9.44
N PRO A 185 -57.53 -10.78 -10.10
CA PRO A 185 -58.93 -11.15 -10.03
C PRO A 185 -59.29 -11.59 -8.61
N VAL A 186 -60.39 -11.08 -8.09
CA VAL A 186 -60.97 -11.48 -6.80
C VAL A 186 -61.46 -12.92 -6.94
N ILE A 187 -60.66 -13.86 -6.44
CA ILE A 187 -61.08 -15.25 -6.25
C ILE A 187 -61.98 -15.23 -5.01
N LYS A 188 -63.26 -15.52 -5.20
CA LYS A 188 -64.23 -15.66 -4.11
C LYS A 188 -63.82 -16.85 -3.25
N ASP A 189 -63.77 -16.61 -1.94
CA ASP A 189 -63.58 -17.61 -0.89
C ASP A 189 -64.55 -18.76 -1.10
N GLU A 190 -64.10 -20.01 -1.24
CA GLU A 190 -64.69 -21.25 -0.69
C GLU A 190 -63.66 -22.40 -0.85
N ALA A 191 -62.93 -22.73 0.23
CA ALA A 191 -62.37 -24.04 0.60
C ALA A 191 -61.12 -23.83 1.48
N THR A 192 -61.32 -23.92 2.80
CA THR A 192 -60.21 -24.08 3.76
C THR A 192 -59.54 -25.44 3.56
N PRO A 193 -58.25 -25.54 3.21
CA PRO A 193 -57.55 -26.80 3.29
C PRO A 193 -57.21 -27.09 4.75
N VAL A 194 -57.67 -28.25 5.24
CA VAL A 194 -57.30 -28.78 6.55
C VAL A 194 -55.81 -29.13 6.52
N MET A 195 -55.01 -28.44 7.32
CA MET A 195 -53.60 -28.79 7.57
C MET A 195 -53.56 -30.05 8.45
N PRO A 196 -52.87 -31.14 8.05
CA PRO A 196 -52.66 -32.26 8.97
C PRO A 196 -51.73 -31.81 10.10
N SER A 197 -52.14 -32.07 11.33
CA SER A 197 -51.37 -31.78 12.54
C SER A 197 -50.09 -32.63 12.54
N TYR A 198 -48.94 -32.00 12.31
CA TYR A 198 -47.65 -32.65 12.45
C TYR A 198 -47.22 -32.57 13.92
N GLU A 199 -47.10 -33.74 14.55
CA GLU A 199 -46.63 -33.88 15.93
C GLU A 199 -45.11 -33.79 15.96
N TRP A 200 -44.58 -32.72 16.57
CA TRP A 200 -43.15 -32.47 16.66
C TRP A 200 -42.51 -33.45 17.66
N LYS A 201 -41.77 -34.44 17.15
CA LYS A 201 -40.87 -35.25 17.98
C LYS A 201 -39.60 -34.46 18.30
N PRO A 202 -39.18 -34.33 19.57
CA PRO A 202 -37.88 -33.76 19.91
C PRO A 202 -36.77 -34.66 19.36
N MET A 203 -35.78 -34.04 18.71
CA MET A 203 -34.59 -34.70 18.21
C MET A 203 -33.65 -34.95 19.40
N MET A 204 -33.61 -36.17 19.92
CA MET A 204 -32.62 -36.61 20.91
C MET A 204 -31.38 -37.13 20.17
N ASP A 205 -30.23 -36.98 20.82
CA ASP A 205 -28.88 -37.41 20.43
C ASP A 205 -28.16 -36.52 19.40
N VAL A 206 -27.92 -35.29 19.84
CA VAL A 206 -26.86 -34.41 19.34
C VAL A 206 -25.52 -35.01 19.78
N THR A 207 -24.68 -35.37 18.81
CA THR A 207 -23.33 -35.91 19.08
C THR A 207 -22.35 -34.77 19.35
N GLU A 208 -21.26 -35.10 20.05
CA GLU A 208 -20.21 -34.21 20.60
C GLU A 208 -19.58 -33.21 19.59
N SER A 209 -19.81 -33.38 18.29
CA SER A 209 -19.35 -32.47 17.22
C SER A 209 -20.20 -31.21 17.03
N ASP A 210 -21.45 -31.18 17.53
CA ASP A 210 -22.37 -30.05 17.32
C ASP A 210 -22.23 -28.93 18.38
N GLU A 211 -21.64 -29.21 19.55
CA GLU A 211 -21.32 -28.17 20.54
C GLU A 211 -20.21 -27.24 20.06
N MET A 212 -19.24 -27.77 19.30
CA MET A 212 -18.11 -27.00 18.75
C MET A 212 -18.56 -25.97 17.69
N LEU A 213 -19.63 -26.28 16.95
CA LEU A 213 -20.18 -25.41 15.90
C LEU A 213 -21.01 -24.25 16.48
N MET A 214 -21.67 -24.45 17.62
CA MET A 214 -22.40 -23.38 18.32
C MET A 214 -21.47 -22.36 19.00
N GLU A 215 -20.30 -22.79 19.48
CA GLU A 215 -19.32 -21.88 20.11
C GLU A 215 -18.70 -20.88 19.10
N ILE A 216 -18.47 -21.32 17.85
CA ILE A 216 -17.95 -20.47 16.77
C ILE A 216 -19.00 -19.46 16.29
N PHE A 217 -20.28 -19.85 16.24
CA PHE A 217 -21.37 -18.98 15.76
C PHE A 217 -21.74 -17.87 16.76
N LEU A 218 -21.56 -18.10 18.07
CA LEU A 218 -21.90 -17.13 19.12
C LEU A 218 -20.71 -16.29 19.61
N GLY A 219 -19.52 -16.46 19.03
CA GLY A 219 -18.40 -15.53 19.22
C GLY A 219 -17.88 -15.42 20.65
N LYS A 220 -17.78 -16.53 21.38
CA LYS A 220 -17.10 -16.54 22.68
C LYS A 220 -15.58 -16.40 22.48
N PRO A 221 -14.89 -15.50 23.21
CA PRO A 221 -13.44 -15.41 23.17
C PRO A 221 -12.82 -16.67 23.81
N THR A 222 -11.90 -17.31 23.10
CA THR A 222 -11.09 -18.41 23.66
C THR A 222 -10.27 -17.89 24.84
N PRO A 223 -10.23 -18.59 25.98
CA PRO A 223 -9.37 -18.20 27.09
C PRO A 223 -7.91 -18.27 26.66
N MET A 224 -7.24 -17.12 26.69
CA MET A 224 -5.79 -17.01 26.60
C MET A 224 -5.18 -17.81 27.74
N HIS A 225 -4.37 -18.80 27.40
CA HIS A 225 -3.57 -19.55 28.37
C HIS A 225 -2.69 -18.55 29.13
N THR A 226 -2.99 -18.35 30.41
CA THR A 226 -2.11 -17.65 31.35
C THR A 226 -0.85 -18.50 31.50
N PHE A 227 0.21 -18.11 30.80
CA PHE A 227 1.55 -18.61 31.04
C PHE A 227 2.07 -17.91 32.31
N GLU A 228 2.11 -18.66 33.41
CA GLU A 228 2.70 -18.21 34.66
C GLU A 228 4.19 -17.90 34.45
N LEU A 229 4.55 -16.64 34.69
CA LEU A 229 5.94 -16.22 34.81
C LEU A 229 6.54 -16.88 36.05
N HIS A 230 7.47 -17.81 35.84
CA HIS A 230 8.44 -18.15 36.87
C HIS A 230 9.57 -17.13 36.79
N ASP A 231 9.61 -16.25 37.79
CA ASP A 231 10.81 -15.55 38.18
C ASP A 231 11.80 -16.58 38.70
N ASP A 232 12.90 -16.83 37.99
CA ASP A 232 14.11 -17.34 38.62
C ASP A 232 15.37 -17.15 37.74
N VAL A 233 16.32 -16.45 38.35
CA VAL A 233 17.78 -16.54 38.17
C VAL A 233 18.40 -15.83 36.97
N PHE A 234 18.68 -14.55 37.25
CA PHE A 234 19.89 -13.84 36.86
C PHE A 234 21.15 -14.71 37.02
N SER A 235 21.91 -14.91 35.93
CA SER A 235 23.35 -15.17 36.01
C SER A 235 24.04 -14.67 34.74
N HIS A 236 24.85 -13.64 34.97
CA HIS A 236 25.84 -13.10 34.06
C HIS A 236 27.07 -14.01 34.07
N GLU A 237 27.82 -13.97 32.97
CA GLU A 237 29.23 -14.32 32.82
C GLU A 237 29.60 -15.56 31.98
N ALA A 238 30.56 -15.27 31.09
CA ALA A 238 31.62 -16.11 30.57
C ALA A 238 31.24 -17.22 29.58
N PHE A 239 31.42 -16.92 28.28
CA PHE A 239 32.21 -17.80 27.42
C PHE A 239 33.07 -16.94 26.47
N PHE A 240 34.31 -16.71 26.92
CA PHE A 240 35.47 -16.56 26.06
C PHE A 240 35.65 -17.88 25.27
N ASP A 241 35.87 -17.80 23.96
CA ASP A 241 37.01 -18.49 23.33
C ASP A 241 37.26 -17.98 21.90
N PRO A 242 38.47 -18.21 21.32
CA PRO A 242 39.24 -17.18 20.65
C PRO A 242 39.52 -17.56 19.19
N MET A 243 40.18 -16.63 18.49
CA MET A 243 41.19 -16.90 17.46
C MET A 243 41.11 -18.24 16.70
N MET A 244 40.55 -18.20 15.49
CA MET A 244 40.94 -19.12 14.43
C MET A 244 41.43 -18.33 13.22
N SER A 245 42.64 -18.70 12.84
CA SER A 245 43.53 -18.14 11.86
C SER A 245 43.09 -18.39 10.42
N LEU A 246 43.60 -17.51 9.55
CA LEU A 246 43.86 -17.63 8.12
C LEU A 246 43.94 -19.07 7.57
N VAL A 247 43.25 -19.30 6.44
CA VAL A 247 43.80 -19.75 5.13
C VAL A 247 42.73 -19.70 4.03
N ASP A 248 43.10 -19.21 2.84
CA ASP A 248 42.35 -19.30 1.58
C ASP A 248 42.76 -20.55 0.77
N ILE A 249 41.86 -21.03 -0.10
CA ILE A 249 41.93 -22.31 -0.84
C ILE A 249 42.92 -22.33 -2.03
N ASP A 250 43.51 -21.21 -2.44
CA ASP A 250 44.33 -21.15 -3.68
C ASP A 250 45.83 -20.81 -3.50
N GLY A 251 46.38 -20.85 -2.28
CA GLY A 251 47.82 -21.09 -2.05
C GLY A 251 48.89 -20.42 -2.94
N ILE A 252 48.79 -19.13 -3.28
CA ILE A 252 49.87 -18.39 -4.01
C ILE A 252 50.10 -16.98 -3.42
N PRO A 253 51.34 -16.64 -3.03
CA PRO A 253 51.72 -15.27 -2.68
C PRO A 253 52.19 -14.49 -3.91
N VAL A 254 51.52 -13.38 -4.22
CA VAL A 254 52.05 -12.27 -5.03
C VAL A 254 51.78 -11.00 -4.23
N GLY A 255 52.77 -10.26 -3.75
CA GLY A 255 53.87 -9.73 -4.52
C GLY A 255 53.60 -8.23 -4.70
N THR A 256 54.19 -7.45 -3.81
CA THR A 256 54.33 -5.99 -3.80
C THR A 256 54.34 -5.35 -5.19
N TRP A 257 53.47 -4.35 -5.38
CA TRP A 257 53.72 -3.24 -6.29
C TRP A 257 53.57 -1.94 -5.51
N ILE A 258 54.65 -1.15 -5.60
CA ILE A 258 54.96 0.15 -4.95
C ILE A 258 55.51 0.02 -3.53
#